data_AF-A0AA86SLP5-F1
#
_entry.id   AF-A0AA86SLP5-F1
#
_cell.length_a   1.000
_cell.length_b   1.000
_cell.length_c   1.000
_cell.angle_alpha   90.00
_cell.angle_beta   90.00
_cell.angle_gamma   90.00
#
_symmetry.space_group_name_H-M   'P 1'
#
loop_
_entity.id
_entity.type
_entity.pdbx_description
1 polymer ?
#
loop_
_entity_poly.entity_id
_entity_poly.type
_entity_poly.pdbx_seq_one_letter_code
_entity_poly.pdbx_strand_id
1 'polypeptide(L)'
;MFLVSSGIIFPLDEQLSNNLSILGTIMYIFSFAIGAGPVTGIIIPELSSTRTRGKIMGFSFSTHWVCNFVVGLFFLELVEKFGVAPVYASFGAVSLFAAAFAYYFIVETKGRSLEEIERSINVKA
;
A
#
# COMPACT_ATOMS: atom_id res chain seq x y z
N MET A 1 -0.32 -4.93 -10.86
CA MET A 1 1.02 -5.52 -10.62
C MET A 1 1.13 -6.95 -11.14
N PHE A 2 0.39 -7.92 -10.63
CA PHE A 2 0.44 -9.30 -11.17
C PHE A 2 0.09 -9.40 -12.66
N LEU A 3 -0.86 -8.59 -13.14
CA LEU A 3 -1.19 -8.50 -14.57
C LEU A 3 -0.04 -7.95 -15.43
N VAL A 4 0.77 -7.04 -14.87
CA VAL A 4 1.97 -6.52 -15.53
C VAL A 4 3.01 -7.62 -15.59
N SER A 5 3.26 -8.32 -14.47
CA SER A 5 4.18 -9.45 -14.42
C SER A 5 3.77 -10.58 -15.36
N SER A 6 2.47 -10.93 -15.45
CA SER A 6 1.99 -11.94 -16.38
C SER A 6 2.14 -11.52 -17.84
N GLY A 7 1.89 -10.24 -18.16
CA GLY A 7 2.09 -9.71 -19.51
C GLY A 7 3.55 -9.84 -19.99
N ILE A 8 4.51 -9.78 -19.06
CA ILE A 8 5.95 -9.88 -19.35
C ILE A 8 6.45 -11.34 -19.37
N ILE A 9 5.90 -12.22 -18.51
CA ILE A 9 6.39 -13.60 -18.36
C ILE A 9 5.87 -14.53 -19.46
N PHE A 10 4.62 -14.36 -19.90
CA PHE A 10 4.04 -15.23 -20.92
C PHE A 10 4.47 -14.81 -22.33
N PRO A 11 4.74 -15.77 -23.24
CA PRO A 11 5.09 -15.48 -24.63
C PRO A 11 3.83 -15.05 -25.41
N LEU A 12 3.32 -13.86 -25.11
CA LEU A 12 2.19 -13.22 -25.78
C LEU A 12 2.70 -12.37 -26.95
N ASP A 13 1.78 -11.98 -27.83
CA ASP A 13 2.11 -10.96 -28.82
C ASP A 13 2.49 -9.63 -28.13
N GLU A 14 3.41 -8.90 -28.75
CA GLU A 14 3.99 -7.68 -28.17
C GLU A 14 2.92 -6.62 -27.86
N GLN A 15 1.91 -6.52 -28.72
CA GLN A 15 0.80 -5.59 -28.56
C GLN A 15 -0.06 -5.93 -27.33
N LEU A 16 -0.39 -7.20 -27.13
CA LEU A 16 -1.15 -7.68 -25.98
C LEU A 16 -0.36 -7.54 -24.68
N SER A 17 0.94 -7.86 -24.69
CA SER A 17 1.84 -7.68 -23.53
C SER A 17 1.86 -6.23 -23.05
N ASN A 18 2.01 -5.28 -23.99
CA ASN A 18 2.00 -3.85 -23.71
C ASN A 18 0.65 -3.38 -23.16
N ASN A 19 -0.45 -3.79 -23.79
CA ASN A 19 -1.80 -3.43 -23.36
C ASN A 19 -2.12 -3.97 -21.95
N LEU A 20 -1.71 -5.20 -21.64
CA LEU A 20 -1.87 -5.78 -20.30
C LEU A 20 -1.06 -5.05 -19.24
N SER A 21 0.15 -4.62 -19.58
CA SER A 21 1.02 -3.85 -18.68
C SER A 21 0.44 -2.47 -18.37
N ILE A 22 -0.10 -1.78 -19.38
CA ILE A 22 -0.78 -0.49 -19.21
C ILE A 22 -2.04 -0.67 -18.35
N LEU A 23 -2.90 -1.62 -18.70
CA LEU A 23 -4.13 -1.90 -17.95
C LEU A 23 -3.84 -2.25 -16.49
N GLY A 24 -2.86 -3.13 -16.27
CA GLY A 24 -2.44 -3.55 -14.93
C GLY A 24 -1.87 -2.41 -14.08
N THR A 25 -1.26 -1.40 -14.71
CA THR A 25 -0.75 -0.19 -14.05
C THR A 25 -1.88 0.76 -13.71
N ILE A 26 -2.79 1.02 -14.65
CA ILE A 26 -3.96 1.90 -14.43
C ILE A 26 -4.84 1.36 -13.30
N MET A 27 -5.13 0.06 -13.31
CA MET A 27 -5.93 -0.55 -12.24
C MET A 27 -5.25 -0.44 -10.88
N TYR A 28 -3.94 -0.63 -10.82
CA TYR A 28 -3.19 -0.44 -9.57
C TYR A 28 -3.29 1.01 -9.05
N ILE A 29 -3.09 2.00 -9.93
CA ILE A 29 -3.20 3.42 -9.58
C ILE A 29 -4.61 3.74 -9.09
N PHE A 30 -5.64 3.24 -9.78
CA PHE A 30 -7.03 3.45 -9.39
C PHE A 30 -7.35 2.85 -8.01
N SER A 31 -6.95 1.60 -7.77
CA SER A 31 -7.14 0.94 -6.47
C SER A 31 -6.41 1.67 -5.35
N PHE A 32 -5.20 2.18 -5.60
CA PHE A 32 -4.45 2.98 -4.63
C PHE A 32 -5.17 4.31 -4.33
N ALA A 33 -5.64 5.00 -5.37
CA ALA A 33 -6.28 6.31 -5.26
C ALA A 33 -7.59 6.29 -4.46
N ILE A 34 -8.37 5.21 -4.52
CA ILE A 34 -9.62 5.08 -3.75
C ILE A 34 -9.41 4.49 -2.35
N GLY A 35 -8.30 3.80 -2.12
CA GLY A 35 -8.04 3.04 -0.90
C GLY A 35 -6.83 3.54 -0.14
N ALA A 36 -5.71 2.82 -0.27
CA ALA A 36 -4.52 3.01 0.54
C ALA A 36 -3.93 4.44 0.49
N GLY A 37 -4.13 5.18 -0.60
CA GLY A 37 -3.70 6.58 -0.72
C GLY A 37 -4.38 7.48 0.30
N PRO A 38 -5.68 7.80 0.14
CA PRO A 38 -6.38 8.71 1.06
C PRO A 38 -6.70 8.08 2.42
N VAL A 39 -7.06 6.80 2.47
CA VAL A 39 -7.58 6.17 3.70
C VAL A 39 -6.51 6.09 4.78
N THR A 40 -5.25 5.81 4.43
CA THR A 40 -4.16 5.76 5.41
C THR A 40 -3.95 7.13 6.09
N GLY A 41 -4.05 8.22 5.34
CA GLY A 41 -3.95 9.57 5.88
C GLY A 41 -5.08 9.95 6.84
N ILE A 42 -6.26 9.33 6.70
CA ILE A 42 -7.44 9.58 7.52
C ILE A 42 -7.42 8.69 8.78
N ILE A 43 -7.08 7.41 8.64
CA ILE A 43 -7.20 6.46 9.73
C ILE A 43 -6.12 6.62 10.81
N ILE A 44 -4.89 7.03 10.43
CA ILE A 44 -3.81 7.26 11.40
C ILE A 44 -4.20 8.28 12.49
N PRO A 45 -4.74 9.48 12.16
CA PRO A 45 -5.17 10.42 13.18
C PRO A 45 -6.42 9.97 13.94
N GLU A 46 -7.32 9.20 13.32
CA GLU A 46 -8.53 8.64 13.96
C GLU A 46 -8.21 7.56 14.99
N LEU A 47 -7.23 6.69 14.71
CA LEU A 47 -6.74 5.66 15.65
C LEU A 47 -5.87 6.24 16.76
N SER A 48 -5.46 7.50 16.64
CA SER A 48 -4.55 8.14 17.59
C SER A 48 -5.29 8.94 18.67
N SER A 49 -4.89 8.76 19.92
CA SER A 49 -5.36 9.61 21.02
C SER A 49 -4.97 11.06 20.79
N THR A 50 -5.80 12.00 21.23
CA THR A 50 -5.55 13.45 21.09
C THR A 50 -4.19 13.87 21.65
N ARG A 51 -3.70 13.20 22.70
CA ARG A 51 -2.41 13.50 23.34
C ARG A 51 -1.20 13.02 22.53
N THR A 52 -1.33 11.92 21.79
CA THR A 52 -0.21 11.28 21.07
C THR A 52 -0.27 11.45 19.55
N ARG A 53 -1.38 11.99 19.02
CA ARG A 53 -1.63 12.18 17.58
C ARG A 53 -0.44 12.78 16.83
N GLY A 54 0.11 13.89 17.31
CA GLY A 54 1.25 14.54 16.66
C GLY A 54 2.49 13.62 16.55
N LYS A 55 2.78 12.84 17.59
CA LYS A 55 3.92 11.90 17.59
C LYS A 55 3.70 10.72 16.64
N ILE A 56 2.50 10.15 16.67
CA ILE A 56 2.12 9.01 15.81
C ILE A 56 2.13 9.43 14.33
N MET A 57 1.55 10.59 14.01
CA MET A 57 1.55 11.15 12.66
C MET A 57 2.98 11.42 12.16
N GLY A 58 3.80 12.09 12.98
CA GLY A 58 5.19 12.37 12.63
C GLY A 58 5.98 11.09 12.34
N PHE A 59 5.92 10.10 13.24
CA PHE A 59 6.59 8.82 13.04
C PHE A 59 6.10 8.07 11.79
N SER A 60 4.79 8.04 11.56
CA SER A 60 4.19 7.38 10.40
C SER A 60 4.63 8.02 9.09
N PHE A 61 4.62 9.35 9.03
CA PHE A 61 5.04 10.09 7.83
C PHE A 61 6.55 9.97 7.59
N SER A 62 7.37 10.04 8.64
CA SER A 62 8.80 9.79 8.53
C SER A 62 9.09 8.38 8.01
N THR A 63 8.40 7.36 8.53
CA THR A 63 8.52 5.98 8.06
C THR A 63 8.13 5.87 6.58
N HIS A 64 7.03 6.50 6.18
CA HIS A 64 6.58 6.54 4.80
C HIS A 64 7.66 7.13 3.86
N TRP A 65 8.25 8.27 4.21
CA TRP A 65 9.30 8.90 3.41
C TRP A 65 10.59 8.09 3.36
N VAL A 66 10.98 7.45 4.48
CA VAL A 66 12.14 6.55 4.49
C VAL A 66 11.91 5.36 3.56
N CYS A 67 10.75 4.70 3.63
CA CYS A 67 10.41 3.62 2.71
C CYS A 67 10.39 4.09 1.26
N ASN A 68 9.82 5.26 0.97
CA ASN A 68 9.79 5.83 -0.38
C ASN A 68 11.21 6.12 -0.90
N PHE A 69 12.09 6.66 -0.05
CA PHE A 69 13.49 6.89 -0.40
C PHE A 69 14.22 5.58 -0.73
N VAL A 70 14.05 4.55 0.10
CA VAL A 70 14.65 3.22 -0.13
C VAL A 70 14.17 2.62 -1.44
N VAL A 71 12.86 2.67 -1.73
CA VAL A 71 12.32 2.18 -3.00
C VAL A 71 12.90 2.98 -4.17
N GLY A 72 12.92 4.31 -4.09
CA GLY A 72 13.49 5.17 -5.13
C GLY A 72 14.98 4.91 -5.39
N LEU A 73 15.75 4.58 -4.35
CA LEU A 73 17.18 4.32 -4.45
C LEU A 73 17.47 2.97 -5.13
N PHE A 74 16.76 1.90 -4.75
CA PHE A 74 17.08 0.54 -5.18
C PHE A 74 16.24 0.03 -6.37
N PHE A 75 15.18 0.72 -6.76
CA PHE A 75 14.25 0.21 -7.76
C PHE A 75 14.93 -0.12 -9.09
N LEU A 76 15.73 0.79 -9.65
CA LEU A 76 16.40 0.57 -10.94
C LEU A 76 17.43 -0.57 -10.86
N GLU A 77 18.21 -0.63 -9.78
CA GLU A 77 19.20 -1.70 -9.55
C GLU A 77 18.53 -3.07 -9.44
N LEU A 78 17.40 -3.15 -8.74
CA LEU A 78 16.63 -4.39 -8.63
C LEU A 78 16.03 -4.81 -9.98
N VAL A 79 15.53 -3.85 -10.77
CA VAL A 79 15.01 -4.13 -12.11
C VAL A 79 16.12 -4.58 -13.06
N GLU A 80 17.30 -3.99 -13.01
CA GLU A 80 18.45 -4.41 -13.82
C GLU A 80 18.89 -5.83 -13.48
N LYS A 81 18.93 -6.17 -12.18
CA LYS A 81 19.41 -7.47 -11.70
C LYS A 81 18.40 -8.60 -11.85
N PHE A 82 17.12 -8.35 -11.59
CA PHE A 82 16.08 -9.38 -11.54
C PHE A 82 15.07 -9.28 -12.69
N GLY A 83 15.03 -8.16 -13.41
CA GLY A 83 14.01 -7.87 -14.41
C GLY A 83 12.75 -7.25 -13.81
N VAL A 84 11.91 -6.68 -14.67
CA VAL A 84 10.70 -5.94 -14.29
C VAL A 84 9.66 -6.86 -13.64
N ALA A 85 9.42 -8.04 -14.22
CA ALA A 85 8.35 -8.94 -13.78
C ALA A 85 8.43 -9.37 -12.31
N PRO A 86 9.57 -9.89 -11.78
CA PRO A 86 9.66 -10.28 -10.37
C PRO A 86 9.64 -9.08 -9.42
N VAL A 87 10.19 -7.93 -9.80
CA VAL A 87 10.12 -6.70 -9.00
C VAL A 87 8.67 -6.22 -8.88
N TYR A 88 7.91 -6.21 -9.97
CA TYR A 88 6.49 -5.85 -9.93
C TYR A 88 5.65 -6.89 -9.16
N ALA A 89 5.99 -8.18 -9.28
CA ALA A 89 5.30 -9.23 -8.53
C ALA A 89 5.53 -9.09 -7.02
N SER A 90 6.73 -8.70 -6.58
CA SER A 90 7.02 -8.47 -5.16
C SER A 90 6.23 -7.30 -4.58
N PHE A 91 6.10 -6.18 -5.32
CA PHE A 91 5.20 -5.08 -4.93
C PHE A 91 3.74 -5.52 -4.85
N GLY A 92 3.30 -6.37 -5.79
CA GLY A 92 1.98 -6.99 -5.73
C GLY A 92 1.77 -7.84 -4.48
N ALA A 93 2.76 -8.65 -4.11
CA ALA A 93 2.72 -9.49 -2.91
C ALA A 93 2.66 -8.64 -1.63
N VAL A 94 3.52 -7.62 -1.51
CA VAL A 94 3.51 -6.67 -0.38
C VAL A 94 2.15 -5.98 -0.27
N SER A 95 1.54 -5.60 -1.40
CA SER A 95 0.21 -4.99 -1.42
C SER A 95 -0.87 -5.93 -0.88
N LEU A 96 -0.82 -7.23 -1.23
CA LEU A 96 -1.74 -8.22 -0.69
C LEU A 96 -1.53 -8.46 0.82
N PHE A 97 -0.28 -8.52 1.27
CA PHE A 97 0.03 -8.61 2.69
C PHE A 97 -0.48 -7.39 3.47
N ALA A 98 -0.33 -6.19 2.92
CA ALA A 98 -0.85 -4.97 3.52
C ALA A 98 -2.39 -4.99 3.57
N ALA A 99 -3.06 -5.47 2.52
CA ALA A 99 -4.51 -5.62 2.50
C ALA A 99 -5.00 -6.64 3.56
N ALA A 100 -4.32 -7.78 3.67
CA ALA A 100 -4.61 -8.77 4.71
C ALA A 100 -4.38 -8.20 6.11
N PHE A 101 -3.26 -7.48 6.32
CA PHE A 101 -2.98 -6.81 7.59
C PHE A 101 -4.09 -5.81 7.94
N ALA A 102 -4.51 -4.98 6.99
CA ALA A 102 -5.60 -4.04 7.20
C ALA A 102 -6.91 -4.75 7.58
N TYR A 103 -7.26 -5.83 6.86
CA TYR A 103 -8.48 -6.59 7.14
C TYR A 103 -8.52 -7.21 8.54
N TYR A 104 -7.38 -7.72 9.04
CA TYR A 104 -7.34 -8.42 10.33
C TYR A 104 -7.00 -7.53 11.54
N PHE A 105 -6.22 -6.47 11.37
CA PHE A 105 -5.66 -5.70 12.48
C PHE A 105 -6.17 -4.26 12.60
N ILE A 106 -6.79 -3.71 11.56
CA ILE A 106 -7.29 -2.34 11.57
C ILE A 106 -8.78 -2.34 11.91
N VAL A 107 -9.16 -1.53 12.89
CA VAL A 107 -10.57 -1.34 13.28
C VAL A 107 -11.26 -0.38 12.30
N GLU A 108 -12.51 -0.69 11.97
CA GLU A 108 -13.35 0.21 11.19
C GLU A 108 -13.66 1.49 12.00
N THR A 109 -13.32 2.64 11.44
CA THR A 109 -13.49 3.96 12.06
C THR A 109 -14.67 4.74 11.46
N LYS A 110 -15.17 4.32 10.29
CA LYS A 110 -16.22 5.05 9.57
C LYS A 110 -17.52 5.16 10.39
N GLY A 111 -17.95 6.41 10.58
CA GLY A 111 -19.20 6.73 11.26
C GLY A 111 -19.18 6.51 12.77
N ARG A 112 -18.00 6.31 13.36
CA ARG A 112 -17.81 6.16 14.82
C ARG A 112 -17.26 7.44 15.42
N SER A 113 -17.57 7.67 16.70
CA SER A 113 -16.93 8.75 17.46
C SER A 113 -15.48 8.38 17.81
N LEU A 114 -14.63 9.38 18.08
CA LEU A 114 -13.24 9.13 18.49
C LEU A 114 -13.17 8.35 19.81
N GLU A 115 -14.11 8.58 20.72
CA GLU A 115 -14.21 7.86 21.99
C GLU A 115 -14.59 6.38 21.79
N GLU A 116 -15.49 6.08 20.83
CA GLU A 116 -15.84 4.71 20.46
C GLU A 116 -14.66 3.96 19.85
N ILE A 117 -13.90 4.63 18.97
CA ILE A 117 -12.69 4.09 18.36
C ILE A 117 -11.63 3.81 19.45
N GLU A 118 -11.36 4.77 20.33
CA GLU A 118 -10.39 4.61 21.41
C GLU A 118 -10.77 3.46 22.36
N ARG A 119 -12.06 3.30 22.68
CA ARG A 119 -12.54 2.16 23.48
C ARG A 119 -12.36 0.83 22.76
N SER A 120 -12.56 0.77 21.45
CA SER A 120 -12.38 -0.46 20.65
C SER A 120 -10.92 -0.93 20.58
N ILE A 121 -9.97 0.01 20.71
CA ILE A 121 -8.53 -0.27 20.73
C ILE A 121 -8.07 -0.66 22.15
N ASN A 122 -8.66 -0.04 23.19
CA ASN A 122 -8.26 -0.18 24.60
C ASN A 122 -8.98 -1.29 25.39
N VAL A 123 -9.51 -2.34 24.75
CA VAL A 123 -10.28 -3.44 25.41
C VAL A 123 -9.45 -4.29 26.42
N LYS A 124 -8.24 -3.86 26.80
CA LYS A 124 -7.37 -4.49 27.81
C LYS A 124 -6.80 -3.49 28.84
N ALA A 125 -7.60 -2.58 29.38
CA ALA A 125 -7.26 -1.83 30.59
C ALA A 125 -8.24 -2.16 31.72
#